data_AF-A0AAU9IF63-F1
#
_entry.id   AF-A0AAU9IF63-F1
#
_cell.length_a   1.000
_cell.length_b   1.000
_cell.length_c   1.000
_cell.angle_alpha   90.00
_cell.angle_beta   90.00
_cell.angle_gamma   90.00
#
_symmetry.space_group_name_H-M   'P 1'
#
loop_
_entity.id
_entity.type
_entity.pdbx_description
1 polymer ?
#
loop_
_entity_poly.entity_id
_entity_poly.type
_entity_poly.pdbx_seq_one_letter_code
_entity_poly.pdbx_strand_id
1 'polypeptide(L)'
;MISPYNRTFASSSKINTTLREPEVDTLQRQLDSLTIKLEHERRQSSYLDEQIRLAELDLKGKTDKDSAAKQNPGKSLQFKLQKLERKLCLELNQCNDTANENNELKLQIEEHRRDKMHYKRNLDSLKEDMIRYSIKAKVQNKETRKGSESVDRQREKIQMMRSRSVLLRNKYGNRVTQLQSVLREERASRFRFIKEIENSNIQKANLGIADTINGLLARWKRICKGKKKALDFYIKNIKVLENAFDQIREATGMARIEEIVTAFIKSEDQNYELCSYINKLNSEIDSLEEALKRSTQFMTSYQESKDSRDKKGNDYKSNLENRFARVKRKNSQKISQLFAVQNGTNAIGPVIWKIQVLCKSTSLDIRFPSSHNFNNEESLSEDHLVTALGEIEEYINYILLLQNQDQGELNTTLKTIPLDILNEKSFEKKPPAIDNIFLTTSDLYDEHTLDEFHHPLTTSDLQLKARTIYDASLTFDTSAKKTGFKFDNI
;
A
#
# COMPACT_ATOMS: atom_id res chain seq x y z
N MET A 1 63.58 -24.35 -11.69
CA MET A 1 64.51 -23.23 -11.99
C MET A 1 63.72 -21.93 -11.94
N ILE A 2 64.25 -20.92 -11.24
CA ILE A 2 63.97 -19.47 -11.38
C ILE A 2 62.72 -18.90 -10.65
N SER A 3 62.93 -18.54 -9.37
CA SER A 3 62.80 -17.21 -8.70
C SER A 3 62.50 -15.97 -9.60
N PRO A 4 62.26 -14.73 -9.08
CA PRO A 4 61.44 -14.25 -7.96
C PRO A 4 60.76 -12.85 -8.19
N TYR A 5 60.12 -12.31 -7.14
CA TYR A 5 60.07 -10.89 -6.68
C TYR A 5 59.42 -9.74 -7.51
N ASN A 6 58.61 -8.96 -6.75
CA ASN A 6 58.34 -7.49 -6.84
C ASN A 6 57.35 -7.01 -7.94
N ARG A 7 56.46 -6.02 -7.78
CA ARG A 7 56.21 -5.01 -6.73
C ARG A 7 54.92 -4.20 -7.06
N THR A 8 54.09 -3.96 -6.03
CA THR A 8 53.46 -2.66 -5.61
C THR A 8 52.71 -1.71 -6.56
N PHE A 9 51.49 -1.29 -6.16
CA PHE A 9 51.08 0.02 -5.55
C PHE A 9 49.54 0.18 -5.66
N ALA A 10 48.78 0.24 -4.55
CA ALA A 10 48.26 1.44 -3.84
C ALA A 10 47.16 2.22 -4.63
N SER A 11 46.10 2.81 -4.09
CA SER A 11 45.73 3.40 -2.78
C SER A 11 44.23 3.78 -2.88
N SER A 12 43.36 3.70 -1.86
CA SER A 12 43.05 4.78 -0.90
C SER A 12 41.59 4.52 -0.43
N SER A 13 41.22 4.38 0.85
CA SER A 13 41.24 5.29 2.01
C SER A 13 39.81 5.79 2.37
N LYS A 14 39.42 5.59 3.64
CA LYS A 14 38.69 6.52 4.54
C LYS A 14 38.27 5.74 5.81
N ILE A 15 39.12 5.72 6.84
CA ILE A 15 39.11 6.60 8.05
C ILE A 15 38.20 6.05 9.17
N ASN A 16 38.89 5.46 10.16
CA ASN A 16 38.69 5.43 11.62
C ASN A 16 37.40 6.04 12.20
N THR A 17 36.74 5.32 13.11
CA THR A 17 36.73 5.62 14.57
C THR A 17 35.82 4.65 15.36
N THR A 18 36.37 4.11 16.46
CA THR A 18 35.69 3.71 17.74
C THR A 18 34.53 2.69 17.66
N LEU A 19 34.53 1.54 18.31
CA LEU A 19 34.87 1.21 19.70
C LEU A 19 35.47 -0.22 19.73
N ARG A 20 36.33 -0.51 20.70
CA ARG A 20 36.81 -1.87 20.99
C ARG A 20 35.61 -2.81 21.13
N GLU A 21 35.47 -3.79 20.24
CA GLU A 21 34.72 -5.01 20.60
C GLU A 21 35.36 -5.54 21.90
N PRO A 22 34.56 -5.88 22.93
CA PRO A 22 35.12 -6.43 24.15
C PRO A 22 35.94 -7.65 23.76
N GLU A 23 37.15 -7.78 24.30
CA GLU A 23 38.08 -8.89 24.01
C GLU A 23 37.39 -10.26 24.18
N VAL A 24 36.38 -10.30 25.05
CA VAL A 24 35.43 -11.41 25.24
C VAL A 24 34.71 -11.81 23.96
N ASP A 25 34.18 -10.88 23.15
CA ASP A 25 33.46 -11.21 21.90
C ASP A 25 34.43 -11.73 20.82
N THR A 26 35.65 -11.20 20.79
CA THR A 26 36.69 -11.72 19.87
C THR A 26 37.13 -13.12 20.27
N LEU A 27 37.29 -13.38 21.58
CA LEU A 27 37.62 -14.70 22.11
C LEU A 27 36.47 -15.68 21.93
N GLN A 28 35.21 -15.23 22.08
CA GLN A 28 34.02 -16.05 21.85
C GLN A 28 33.94 -16.49 20.39
N ARG A 29 34.13 -15.58 19.42
CA ARG A 29 34.18 -15.94 18.00
C ARG A 29 35.34 -16.89 17.67
N GLN A 30 36.50 -16.71 18.30
CA GLN A 30 37.63 -17.63 18.15
C GLN A 30 37.32 -19.01 18.75
N LEU A 31 36.66 -19.06 19.91
CA LEU A 31 36.25 -20.29 20.57
C LEU A 31 35.18 -21.03 19.77
N ASP A 32 34.19 -20.31 19.23
CA ASP A 32 33.17 -20.87 18.34
C ASP A 32 33.81 -21.41 17.05
N SER A 33 34.76 -20.67 16.46
CA SER A 33 35.49 -21.13 15.27
C SER A 33 36.33 -22.39 15.54
N LEU A 34 37.02 -22.44 16.68
CA LEU A 34 37.80 -23.61 17.10
C LEU A 34 36.89 -24.80 17.43
N THR A 35 35.72 -24.56 18.02
CA THR A 35 34.73 -25.61 18.32
C THR A 35 34.18 -26.23 17.03
N ILE A 36 33.84 -25.40 16.03
CA ILE A 36 33.41 -25.87 14.71
C ILE A 36 34.53 -26.68 14.02
N LYS A 37 35.78 -26.21 14.09
CA LYS A 37 36.93 -26.94 13.53
C LYS A 37 37.15 -28.28 14.22
N LEU A 38 37.05 -28.30 15.55
CA LEU A 38 37.22 -29.53 16.35
C LEU A 38 36.09 -30.52 16.07
N GLU A 39 34.85 -30.06 15.92
CA GLU A 39 33.75 -30.91 15.48
C GLU A 39 33.98 -31.47 14.07
N HIS A 40 34.49 -30.65 13.15
CA HIS A 40 34.81 -31.10 11.80
C HIS A 40 35.92 -32.15 11.81
N GLU A 41 36.99 -31.93 12.58
CA GLU A 41 38.07 -32.92 12.78
C GLU A 41 37.56 -34.19 13.47
N ARG A 42 36.64 -34.11 14.43
CA ARG A 42 36.01 -35.29 15.05
C ARG A 42 35.18 -36.09 14.05
N ARG A 43 34.36 -35.41 13.22
CA ARG A 43 33.60 -36.06 12.15
C ARG A 43 34.53 -36.71 11.13
N GLN A 44 35.62 -36.02 10.76
CA GLN A 44 36.63 -36.54 9.85
C GLN A 44 37.38 -37.74 10.44
N SER A 45 37.77 -37.70 11.72
CA SER A 45 38.40 -38.82 12.43
C SER A 45 37.46 -40.02 12.49
N SER A 46 36.19 -39.82 12.87
CA SER A 46 35.20 -40.90 12.91
C SER A 46 34.96 -41.52 11.53
N TYR A 47 35.01 -40.71 10.46
CA TYR A 47 34.91 -41.19 9.09
C TYR A 47 36.14 -42.01 8.69
N LEU A 48 37.34 -41.54 9.02
CA LEU A 48 38.59 -42.26 8.77
C LEU A 48 38.67 -43.56 9.57
N ASP A 49 38.22 -43.57 10.82
CA ASP A 49 38.16 -44.78 11.66
C ASP A 49 37.21 -45.82 11.06
N GLU A 50 36.04 -45.40 10.55
CA GLU A 50 35.13 -46.33 9.87
C GLU A 50 35.72 -46.82 8.54
N GLN A 51 36.46 -45.99 7.80
CA GLN A 51 37.19 -46.43 6.62
C GLN A 51 38.32 -47.41 6.94
N ILE A 52 39.09 -47.19 8.01
CA ILE A 52 40.13 -48.10 8.49
C ILE A 52 39.48 -49.43 8.89
N ARG A 53 38.37 -49.39 9.62
CA ARG A 53 37.61 -50.59 10.01
C ARG A 53 37.12 -51.38 8.80
N LEU A 54 36.64 -50.70 7.76
CA LEU A 54 36.26 -51.33 6.49
C LEU A 54 37.48 -51.94 5.77
N ALA A 55 38.61 -51.25 5.74
CA ALA A 55 39.85 -51.73 5.12
C ALA A 55 40.45 -52.94 5.88
N GLU A 56 40.40 -52.96 7.21
CA GLU A 56 40.78 -54.09 8.05
C GLU A 56 39.89 -55.30 7.79
N LEU A 57 38.58 -55.08 7.62
CA LEU A 57 37.62 -56.14 7.29
C LEU A 57 37.85 -56.69 5.88
N ASP A 58 38.21 -55.84 4.92
CA ASP A 58 38.60 -56.24 3.56
C ASP A 58 39.93 -57.01 3.54
N LEU A 59 40.92 -56.60 4.36
CA LEU A 59 42.18 -57.32 4.53
C LEU A 59 41.96 -58.68 5.19
N LYS A 60 41.14 -58.75 6.23
CA LYS A 60 40.74 -60.00 6.88
C LYS A 60 39.97 -60.92 5.91
N GLY A 61 39.08 -60.34 5.10
CA GLY A 61 38.39 -61.04 4.03
C GLY A 61 39.29 -61.48 2.87
N LYS A 62 40.47 -60.88 2.70
CA LYS A 62 41.50 -61.32 1.74
C LYS A 62 42.41 -62.40 2.33
N THR A 63 42.83 -62.28 3.60
CA THR A 63 43.59 -63.33 4.30
C THR A 63 42.78 -64.63 4.44
N ASP A 64 41.46 -64.52 4.62
CA ASP A 64 40.54 -65.66 4.64
C ASP A 64 40.31 -66.25 3.22
N LYS A 65 40.45 -65.45 2.15
CA LYS A 65 40.36 -65.94 0.76
C LYS A 65 41.60 -66.71 0.32
N ASP A 66 42.78 -66.30 0.76
CA ASP A 66 44.04 -67.00 0.44
C ASP A 66 44.14 -68.36 1.16
N SER A 67 43.38 -68.56 2.24
CA SER A 67 43.28 -69.83 2.98
C SER A 67 42.02 -70.66 2.67
N ALA A 68 40.98 -70.08 2.05
CA ALA A 68 39.69 -70.75 1.77
C ALA A 68 39.36 -70.98 0.28
N ALA A 69 40.34 -70.94 -0.63
CA ALA A 69 40.14 -71.24 -2.06
C ALA A 69 39.67 -72.70 -2.36
N LYS A 70 39.41 -73.53 -1.33
CA LYS A 70 38.92 -74.92 -1.48
C LYS A 70 37.64 -75.27 -0.71
N GLN A 71 36.96 -74.34 -0.03
CA GLN A 71 35.73 -74.69 0.69
C GLN A 71 34.56 -73.70 0.50
N ASN A 72 33.47 -74.25 -0.08
CA ASN A 72 32.08 -73.82 -0.10
C ASN A 72 31.69 -72.54 -0.89
N PRO A 73 31.00 -72.68 -2.05
CA PRO A 73 30.47 -71.53 -2.81
C PRO A 73 29.42 -70.70 -2.05
N GLY A 74 28.80 -71.26 -1.00
CA GLY A 74 27.83 -70.57 -0.15
C GLY A 74 28.42 -69.38 0.63
N LYS A 75 29.68 -69.45 1.09
CA LYS A 75 30.31 -68.34 1.82
C LYS A 75 30.57 -67.13 0.92
N SER A 76 31.00 -67.36 -0.33
CA SER A 76 31.18 -66.30 -1.33
C SER A 76 29.86 -65.61 -1.69
N LEU A 77 28.77 -66.39 -1.79
CA LEU A 77 27.44 -65.85 -2.01
C LEU A 77 26.96 -65.02 -0.82
N GLN A 78 27.20 -65.49 0.41
CA GLN A 78 26.86 -64.80 1.65
C GLN A 78 27.59 -63.45 1.79
N PHE A 79 28.87 -63.36 1.43
CA PHE A 79 29.59 -62.08 1.40
C PHE A 79 29.03 -61.12 0.35
N LYS A 80 28.61 -61.63 -0.82
CA LYS A 80 27.95 -60.79 -1.84
C LYS A 80 26.59 -60.29 -1.34
N LEU A 81 25.82 -61.15 -0.67
CA LEU A 81 24.52 -60.82 -0.09
C LEU A 81 24.68 -59.74 1.00
N GLN A 82 25.63 -59.92 1.91
CA GLN A 82 25.96 -58.92 2.94
C GLN A 82 26.44 -57.59 2.34
N LYS A 83 27.18 -57.63 1.22
CA LYS A 83 27.59 -56.41 0.51
C LYS A 83 26.39 -55.69 -0.12
N LEU A 84 25.44 -56.43 -0.69
CA LEU A 84 24.22 -55.87 -1.25
C LEU A 84 23.28 -55.33 -0.17
N GLU A 85 23.16 -56.01 0.97
CA GLU A 85 22.42 -55.53 2.15
C GLU A 85 23.02 -54.23 2.68
N ARG A 86 24.35 -54.17 2.86
CA ARG A 86 25.01 -52.94 3.29
C ARG A 86 24.82 -51.80 2.29
N LYS A 87 24.87 -52.08 0.99
CA LYS A 87 24.56 -51.08 -0.05
C LYS A 87 23.11 -50.62 0.04
N LEU A 88 22.17 -51.53 0.20
CA LEU A 88 20.75 -51.21 0.35
C LEU A 88 20.50 -50.32 1.58
N CYS A 89 21.14 -50.62 2.71
CA CYS A 89 21.07 -49.77 3.91
C CYS A 89 21.64 -48.37 3.66
N LEU A 90 22.75 -48.25 2.93
CA LEU A 90 23.33 -46.95 2.57
C LEU A 90 22.39 -46.15 1.65
N GLU A 91 21.82 -46.77 0.62
CA GLU A 91 20.84 -46.13 -0.27
C GLU A 91 19.56 -45.74 0.47
N LEU A 92 19.11 -46.57 1.42
CA LEU A 92 17.93 -46.27 2.24
C LEU A 92 18.18 -45.09 3.19
N ASN A 93 19.36 -45.02 3.80
CA ASN A 93 19.77 -43.86 4.60
C ASN A 93 19.86 -42.60 3.73
N GLN A 94 20.47 -42.68 2.55
CA GLN A 94 20.50 -41.54 1.61
C GLN A 94 19.09 -41.12 1.16
N CYS A 95 18.18 -42.06 0.94
CA CYS A 95 16.80 -41.77 0.62
C CYS A 95 16.08 -41.07 1.79
N ASN A 96 16.34 -41.49 3.03
CA ASN A 96 15.81 -40.84 4.22
C ASN A 96 16.40 -39.43 4.42
N ASP A 97 17.71 -39.25 4.19
CA ASP A 97 18.38 -37.95 4.29
C ASP A 97 17.81 -36.97 3.25
N THR A 98 17.70 -37.39 1.99
CA THR A 98 17.07 -36.58 0.94
C THR A 98 15.59 -36.32 1.19
N ALA A 99 14.86 -37.24 1.82
CA ALA A 99 13.48 -37.02 2.24
C ALA A 99 13.38 -35.97 3.37
N ASN A 100 14.32 -35.99 4.31
CA ASN A 100 14.42 -34.99 5.38
C ASN A 100 14.78 -33.61 4.81
N GLU A 101 15.78 -33.51 3.93
CA GLU A 101 16.12 -32.27 3.22
C GLU A 101 14.92 -31.72 2.45
N ASN A 102 14.18 -32.58 1.74
CA ASN A 102 12.96 -32.17 1.04
C ASN A 102 11.88 -31.65 1.98
N ASN A 103 11.74 -32.22 3.18
CA ASN A 103 10.79 -31.74 4.18
C ASN A 103 11.24 -30.40 4.78
N GLU A 104 12.54 -30.22 5.01
CA GLU A 104 13.11 -28.94 5.46
C GLU A 104 12.89 -27.84 4.41
N LEU A 105 13.16 -28.12 3.14
CA LEU A 105 12.90 -27.19 2.03
C LEU A 105 11.41 -26.84 1.93
N LYS A 106 10.49 -27.80 2.13
CA LYS A 106 9.05 -27.51 2.17
C LYS A 106 8.69 -26.57 3.31
N LEU A 107 9.27 -26.75 4.49
CA LEU A 107 9.03 -25.87 5.63
C LEU A 107 9.54 -24.45 5.36
N GLN A 108 10.74 -24.32 4.78
CA GLN A 108 11.30 -23.04 4.36
C GLN A 108 10.43 -22.35 3.30
N ILE A 109 9.91 -23.11 2.31
CA ILE A 109 8.99 -22.58 1.29
C ILE A 109 7.70 -22.06 1.95
N GLU A 110 7.12 -22.78 2.91
CA GLU A 110 5.92 -22.34 3.62
C GLU A 110 6.18 -21.12 4.50
N GLU A 111 7.35 -21.01 5.13
CA GLU A 111 7.78 -19.82 5.84
C GLU A 111 7.88 -18.61 4.91
N HIS A 112 8.59 -18.74 3.78
CA HIS A 112 8.68 -17.69 2.78
C HIS A 112 7.32 -17.30 2.17
N ARG A 113 6.39 -18.25 2.02
CA ARG A 113 5.01 -17.96 1.59
C ARG A 113 4.26 -17.13 2.61
N ARG A 114 4.38 -17.45 3.90
CA ARG A 114 3.78 -16.67 4.99
C ARG A 114 4.36 -15.25 5.03
N ASP A 115 5.67 -15.13 4.93
CA ASP A 115 6.35 -13.84 4.92
C ASP A 115 5.94 -12.99 3.73
N LYS A 116 5.93 -13.56 2.51
CA LYS A 116 5.44 -12.88 1.31
C LYS A 116 4.01 -12.39 1.49
N MET A 117 3.14 -13.19 2.09
CA MET A 117 1.76 -12.80 2.36
C MET A 117 1.68 -11.65 3.36
N HIS A 118 2.49 -11.69 4.43
CA HIS A 118 2.59 -10.61 5.42
C HIS A 118 3.08 -9.31 4.77
N TYR A 119 4.17 -9.36 4.00
CA TYR A 119 4.70 -8.19 3.29
C TYR A 119 3.72 -7.64 2.26
N LYS A 120 2.98 -8.50 1.54
CA LYS A 120 1.94 -8.04 0.61
C LYS A 120 0.85 -7.25 1.33
N ARG A 121 0.34 -7.75 2.46
CA ARG A 121 -0.66 -7.03 3.27
C ARG A 121 -0.14 -5.70 3.79
N ASN A 122 1.10 -5.66 4.27
CA ASN A 122 1.71 -4.42 4.74
C ASN A 122 1.89 -3.41 3.61
N LEU A 123 2.31 -3.88 2.43
CA LEU A 123 2.47 -3.05 1.25
C LEU A 123 1.13 -2.49 0.75
N ASP A 124 0.06 -3.30 0.79
CA ASP A 124 -1.29 -2.84 0.45
C ASP A 124 -1.80 -1.79 1.46
N SER A 125 -1.56 -1.98 2.76
CA SER A 125 -1.85 -0.98 3.79
C SER A 125 -1.08 0.33 3.58
N LEU A 126 0.22 0.23 3.26
CA LEU A 126 1.07 1.40 2.98
C LEU A 126 0.61 2.15 1.72
N LYS A 127 0.19 1.43 0.68
CA LYS A 127 -0.41 2.04 -0.52
C LYS A 127 -1.68 2.81 -0.17
N GLU A 128 -2.56 2.23 0.65
CA GLU A 128 -3.75 2.95 1.11
C GLU A 128 -3.39 4.21 1.91
N ASP A 129 -2.41 4.13 2.80
CA ASP A 129 -1.92 5.28 3.56
C ASP A 129 -1.34 6.37 2.65
N MET A 130 -0.53 6.00 1.65
CA MET A 130 -0.02 6.96 0.66
C MET A 130 -1.15 7.67 -0.08
N ILE A 131 -2.21 6.95 -0.47
CA ILE A 131 -3.38 7.54 -1.12
C ILE A 131 -4.09 8.50 -0.14
N ARG A 132 -4.31 8.08 1.12
CA ARG A 132 -4.91 8.91 2.17
C ARG A 132 -4.13 10.22 2.38
N TYR A 133 -2.81 10.14 2.50
CA TYR A 133 -1.95 11.32 2.68
C TYR A 133 -1.92 12.20 1.44
N SER A 134 -1.90 11.63 0.23
CA SER A 134 -1.99 12.39 -1.03
C SER A 134 -3.28 13.21 -1.11
N ILE A 135 -4.41 12.61 -0.74
CA ILE A 135 -5.70 13.32 -0.68
C ILE A 135 -5.66 14.43 0.38
N LYS A 136 -5.17 14.13 1.59
CA LYS A 136 -5.06 15.13 2.68
C LYS A 136 -4.19 16.32 2.27
N ALA A 137 -3.05 16.07 1.62
CA ALA A 137 -2.17 17.11 1.10
C ALA A 137 -2.85 17.97 0.02
N LYS A 138 -3.62 17.35 -0.89
CA LYS A 138 -4.40 18.10 -1.90
C LYS A 138 -5.45 19.01 -1.26
N VAL A 139 -6.16 18.53 -0.25
CA VAL A 139 -7.15 19.31 0.50
C VAL A 139 -6.48 20.49 1.20
N GLN A 140 -5.39 20.24 1.92
CA GLN A 140 -4.63 21.27 2.61
C GLN A 140 -4.07 22.32 1.64
N ASN A 141 -3.53 21.91 0.49
CA ASN A 141 -3.07 22.85 -0.54
C ASN A 141 -4.20 23.72 -1.09
N LYS A 142 -5.40 23.17 -1.26
CA LYS A 142 -6.57 23.94 -1.69
C LYS A 142 -6.96 24.99 -0.64
N GLU A 143 -6.89 24.64 0.63
CA GLU A 143 -7.16 25.56 1.74
C GLU A 143 -6.11 26.67 1.83
N THR A 144 -4.82 26.33 1.75
CA THR A 144 -3.72 27.30 1.70
C THR A 144 -3.87 28.25 0.52
N ARG A 145 -4.26 27.74 -0.66
CA ARG A 145 -4.50 28.57 -1.84
C ARG A 145 -5.66 29.56 -1.62
N LYS A 146 -6.78 29.11 -1.05
CA LYS A 146 -7.90 30.02 -0.69
C LYS A 146 -7.44 31.09 0.31
N GLY A 147 -6.63 30.70 1.29
CA GLY A 147 -6.00 31.63 2.24
C GLY A 147 -5.16 32.68 1.53
N SER A 148 -4.28 32.26 0.60
CA SER A 148 -3.46 33.16 -0.21
C SER A 148 -4.30 34.12 -1.04
N GLU A 149 -5.33 33.62 -1.75
CA GLU A 149 -6.24 34.44 -2.55
C GLU A 149 -6.97 35.50 -1.70
N SER A 150 -7.36 35.15 -0.47
CA SER A 150 -7.95 36.12 0.47
C SER A 150 -6.94 37.19 0.90
N VAL A 151 -5.69 36.81 1.18
CA VAL A 151 -4.62 37.75 1.52
C VAL A 151 -4.34 38.69 0.34
N ASP A 152 -4.31 38.18 -0.89
CA ASP A 152 -4.08 38.99 -2.08
C ASP A 152 -5.19 40.02 -2.30
N ARG A 153 -6.46 39.65 -2.11
CA ARG A 153 -7.60 40.60 -2.15
C ARG A 153 -7.48 41.69 -1.09
N GLN A 154 -7.07 41.33 0.12
CA GLN A 154 -6.85 42.33 1.18
C GLN A 154 -5.68 43.25 0.84
N ARG A 155 -4.59 42.71 0.28
CA ARG A 155 -3.42 43.45 -0.16
C ARG A 155 -3.77 44.44 -1.27
N GLU A 156 -4.58 44.02 -2.24
CA GLU A 156 -5.10 44.88 -3.31
C GLU A 156 -5.97 46.01 -2.74
N LYS A 157 -6.88 45.70 -1.80
CA LYS A 157 -7.69 46.72 -1.11
C LYS A 157 -6.82 47.73 -0.36
N ILE A 158 -5.79 47.28 0.34
CA ILE A 158 -4.82 48.15 1.02
C ILE A 158 -4.08 49.03 0.00
N GLN A 159 -3.67 48.46 -1.13
CA GLN A 159 -2.99 49.19 -2.20
C GLN A 159 -3.89 50.28 -2.81
N MET A 160 -5.18 49.97 -3.05
CA MET A 160 -6.17 50.95 -3.50
C MET A 160 -6.40 52.06 -2.47
N MET A 161 -6.48 51.72 -1.17
CA MET A 161 -6.60 52.73 -0.13
C MET A 161 -5.35 53.63 -0.07
N ARG A 162 -4.15 53.05 -0.22
CA ARG A 162 -2.88 53.81 -0.27
C ARG A 162 -2.83 54.74 -1.47
N SER A 163 -3.16 54.27 -2.67
CA SER A 163 -3.18 55.12 -3.87
C SER A 163 -4.20 56.24 -3.74
N ARG A 164 -5.41 55.96 -3.25
CA ARG A 164 -6.44 56.97 -2.96
C ARG A 164 -5.95 58.00 -1.93
N SER A 165 -5.27 57.56 -0.88
CA SER A 165 -4.70 58.44 0.15
C SER A 165 -3.63 59.36 -0.43
N VAL A 166 -2.76 58.85 -1.31
CA VAL A 166 -1.75 59.64 -2.02
C VAL A 166 -2.40 60.67 -2.94
N LEU A 167 -3.42 60.28 -3.71
CA LEU A 167 -4.17 61.21 -4.58
C LEU A 167 -4.84 62.33 -3.78
N LEU A 168 -5.47 62.00 -2.65
CA LEU A 168 -6.07 62.99 -1.77
C LEU A 168 -5.01 63.94 -1.21
N ARG A 169 -3.89 63.41 -0.70
CA ARG A 169 -2.76 64.22 -0.21
C ARG A 169 -2.24 65.17 -1.29
N ASN A 170 -2.10 64.71 -2.54
CA ASN A 170 -1.70 65.55 -3.66
C ASN A 170 -2.75 66.62 -3.98
N LYS A 171 -4.05 66.27 -3.99
CA LYS A 171 -5.13 67.23 -4.23
C LYS A 171 -5.18 68.32 -3.17
N TYR A 172 -5.08 67.96 -1.89
CA TYR A 172 -5.03 68.92 -0.79
C TYR A 172 -3.73 69.73 -0.81
N GLY A 173 -2.58 69.10 -1.09
CA GLY A 173 -1.31 69.77 -1.29
C GLY A 173 -1.39 70.86 -2.37
N ASN A 174 -1.95 70.52 -3.53
CA ASN A 174 -2.17 71.47 -4.62
C ASN A 174 -3.14 72.60 -4.22
N ARG A 175 -4.18 72.30 -3.43
CA ARG A 175 -5.10 73.33 -2.95
C ARG A 175 -4.41 74.29 -1.98
N VAL A 176 -3.56 73.76 -1.10
CA VAL A 176 -2.75 74.56 -0.17
C VAL A 176 -1.76 75.43 -0.93
N THR A 177 -1.06 74.90 -1.93
CA THR A 177 -0.12 75.71 -2.74
C THR A 177 -0.84 76.79 -3.54
N GLN A 178 -2.03 76.50 -4.10
CA GLN A 178 -2.90 77.50 -4.73
C GLN A 178 -3.32 78.60 -3.76
N LEU A 179 -3.76 78.24 -2.55
CA LEU A 179 -4.11 79.24 -1.54
C LEU A 179 -2.90 80.07 -1.12
N GLN A 180 -1.73 79.45 -0.97
CA GLN A 180 -0.49 80.16 -0.70
C GLN A 180 -0.06 81.10 -1.84
N SER A 181 -0.32 80.74 -3.11
CA SER A 181 -0.02 81.62 -4.24
C SER A 181 -0.99 82.80 -4.28
N VAL A 182 -2.28 82.57 -4.04
CA VAL A 182 -3.28 83.65 -3.93
C VAL A 182 -2.95 84.59 -2.78
N LEU A 183 -2.61 84.06 -1.60
CA LEU A 183 -2.18 84.89 -0.46
C LEU A 183 -0.89 85.67 -0.76
N ARG A 184 0.06 85.07 -1.49
CA ARG A 184 1.28 85.78 -1.94
C ARG A 184 0.95 86.86 -2.95
N GLU A 185 0.09 86.59 -3.91
CA GLU A 185 -0.37 87.55 -4.91
C GLU A 185 -1.16 88.68 -4.25
N GLU A 186 -2.02 88.39 -3.27
CA GLU A 186 -2.74 89.40 -2.50
C GLU A 186 -1.78 90.27 -1.68
N ARG A 187 -0.79 89.68 -0.99
CA ARG A 187 0.27 90.44 -0.31
C ARG A 187 1.07 91.29 -1.28
N ALA A 188 1.45 90.75 -2.42
CA ALA A 188 2.17 91.47 -3.46
C ALA A 188 1.32 92.58 -4.10
N SER A 189 0.02 92.37 -4.28
CA SER A 189 -0.92 93.34 -4.84
C SER A 189 -1.22 94.44 -3.84
N ARG A 190 -1.36 94.13 -2.55
CA ARG A 190 -1.41 95.13 -1.47
C ARG A 190 -0.13 95.94 -1.40
N PHE A 191 1.04 95.29 -1.51
CA PHE A 191 2.33 95.99 -1.56
C PHE A 191 2.46 96.89 -2.80
N ARG A 192 2.03 96.41 -3.97
CA ARG A 192 1.97 97.23 -5.19
C ARG A 192 0.98 98.38 -5.05
N PHE A 193 -0.22 98.15 -4.52
CA PHE A 193 -1.23 99.19 -4.29
C PHE A 193 -0.72 100.28 -3.34
N ILE A 194 0.01 99.92 -2.28
CA ILE A 194 0.67 100.89 -1.39
C ILE A 194 1.72 101.70 -2.17
N LYS A 195 2.57 101.03 -2.96
CA LYS A 195 3.58 101.68 -3.81
C LYS A 195 2.97 102.53 -4.93
N GLU A 196 1.79 102.15 -5.43
CA GLU A 196 1.06 102.82 -6.49
C GLU A 196 0.25 104.00 -5.95
N ILE A 197 -0.22 103.97 -4.69
CA ILE A 197 -0.70 105.17 -3.97
C ILE A 197 0.44 106.16 -3.74
N GLU A 198 1.63 105.70 -3.36
CA GLU A 198 2.82 106.56 -3.24
C GLU A 198 3.21 107.17 -4.60
N ASN A 199 3.13 106.41 -5.70
CA ASN A 199 3.51 106.89 -7.03
C ASN A 199 2.40 107.66 -7.78
N SER A 200 1.12 107.41 -7.50
CA SER A 200 -0.02 108.08 -8.17
C SER A 200 -0.28 109.50 -7.66
N ASN A 201 0.34 109.90 -6.55
CA ASN A 201 0.49 111.30 -6.20
C ASN A 201 1.48 112.07 -7.11
N ILE A 202 2.18 111.40 -8.05
CA ILE A 202 3.26 112.02 -8.86
C ILE A 202 2.97 112.02 -10.38
N GLN A 203 1.97 111.31 -10.90
CA GLN A 203 1.71 111.28 -12.36
C GLN A 203 0.24 111.43 -12.74
N LYS A 204 -0.26 112.67 -12.70
CA LYS A 204 -1.34 113.10 -13.61
C LYS A 204 -0.72 113.87 -14.76
N ALA A 205 -0.45 113.17 -15.88
CA ALA A 205 -0.23 113.82 -17.17
C ALA A 205 -0.56 112.87 -18.33
N ASN A 206 -1.62 113.24 -19.05
CA ASN A 206 -1.79 113.10 -20.49
C ASN A 206 -1.81 111.70 -21.13
N LEU A 207 -3.03 111.19 -21.37
CA LEU A 207 -3.37 110.41 -22.57
C LEU A 207 -4.86 110.57 -22.90
N GLY A 208 -5.16 110.76 -24.19
CA GLY A 208 -6.48 111.11 -24.71
C GLY A 208 -7.60 110.14 -24.27
N ILE A 209 -8.57 110.69 -23.57
CA ILE A 209 -9.69 109.97 -22.94
C ILE A 209 -10.63 109.32 -23.98
N ALA A 210 -10.66 109.80 -25.22
CA ALA A 210 -11.66 109.40 -26.21
C ALA A 210 -11.42 108.02 -26.86
N ASP A 211 -10.18 107.67 -27.22
CA ASP A 211 -9.89 106.43 -27.97
C ASP A 211 -9.90 105.18 -27.09
N THR A 212 -9.49 105.32 -25.83
CA THR A 212 -9.55 104.23 -24.84
C THR A 212 -11.00 103.88 -24.48
N ILE A 213 -11.88 104.88 -24.37
CA ILE A 213 -13.31 104.69 -24.09
C ILE A 213 -14.00 103.94 -25.24
N ASN A 214 -13.69 104.27 -26.50
CA ASN A 214 -14.33 103.64 -27.65
C ASN A 214 -13.93 102.15 -27.81
N GLY A 215 -12.66 101.81 -27.58
CA GLY A 215 -12.19 100.41 -27.57
C GLY A 215 -12.79 99.58 -26.43
N LEU A 216 -12.93 100.17 -25.24
CA LEU A 216 -13.66 99.57 -24.12
C LEU A 216 -15.13 99.33 -24.50
N LEU A 217 -15.81 100.32 -25.08
CA LEU A 217 -17.23 100.22 -25.45
C LEU A 217 -17.49 99.12 -26.48
N ALA A 218 -16.60 98.92 -27.45
CA ALA A 218 -16.68 97.82 -28.41
C ALA A 218 -16.49 96.44 -27.75
N ARG A 219 -15.54 96.31 -26.82
CA ARG A 219 -15.33 95.08 -26.04
C ARG A 219 -16.50 94.79 -25.11
N TRP A 220 -17.02 95.81 -24.43
CA TRP A 220 -18.22 95.73 -23.59
C TRP A 220 -19.44 95.29 -24.41
N LYS A 221 -19.69 95.85 -25.59
CA LYS A 221 -20.76 95.40 -26.50
C LYS A 221 -20.61 93.92 -26.88
N ARG A 222 -19.40 93.43 -27.15
CA ARG A 222 -19.16 92.02 -27.48
C ARG A 222 -19.44 91.10 -26.27
N ILE A 223 -19.00 91.49 -25.09
CA ILE A 223 -19.25 90.75 -23.84
C ILE A 223 -20.76 90.75 -23.52
N CYS A 224 -21.44 91.88 -23.65
CA CYS A 224 -22.88 92.00 -23.46
C CYS A 224 -23.66 91.16 -24.47
N LYS A 225 -23.23 91.09 -25.74
CA LYS A 225 -23.85 90.23 -26.76
C LYS A 225 -23.68 88.74 -26.46
N GLY A 226 -22.51 88.32 -25.96
CA GLY A 226 -22.29 86.94 -25.49
C GLY A 226 -23.15 86.59 -24.27
N LYS A 227 -23.22 87.48 -23.28
CA LYS A 227 -24.08 87.31 -22.10
C LYS A 227 -25.56 87.30 -22.46
N LYS A 228 -26.00 88.14 -23.41
CA LYS A 228 -27.38 88.14 -23.92
C LYS A 228 -27.73 86.81 -24.58
N LYS A 229 -26.87 86.26 -25.44
CA LYS A 229 -27.11 84.93 -26.04
C LYS A 229 -27.20 83.82 -25.00
N ALA A 230 -26.34 83.84 -23.98
CA ALA A 230 -26.41 82.89 -22.89
C ALA A 230 -27.72 83.04 -22.09
N LEU A 231 -28.12 84.28 -21.81
CA LEU A 231 -29.38 84.59 -21.15
C LEU A 231 -30.59 84.13 -21.97
N ASP A 232 -30.59 84.37 -23.28
CA ASP A 232 -31.65 83.93 -24.19
C ASP A 232 -31.76 82.38 -24.21
N PHE A 233 -30.63 81.66 -24.12
CA PHE A 233 -30.62 80.21 -23.98
C PHE A 233 -31.18 79.74 -22.63
N TYR A 234 -30.80 80.39 -21.52
CA TYR A 234 -31.37 80.09 -20.20
C TYR A 234 -32.88 80.35 -20.17
N ILE A 235 -33.35 81.46 -20.73
CA ILE A 235 -34.77 81.78 -20.83
C ILE A 235 -35.51 80.71 -21.65
N LYS A 236 -34.92 80.24 -22.76
CA LYS A 236 -35.51 79.15 -23.56
C LYS A 236 -35.63 77.86 -22.75
N ASN A 237 -34.60 77.49 -21.99
CA ASN A 237 -34.64 76.29 -21.14
C ASN A 237 -35.66 76.43 -20.00
N ILE A 238 -35.77 77.61 -19.39
CA ILE A 238 -36.79 77.89 -18.36
C ILE A 238 -38.18 77.70 -18.95
N LYS A 239 -38.46 78.20 -20.16
CA LYS A 239 -39.76 78.01 -20.83
C LYS A 239 -40.07 76.55 -21.13
N VAL A 240 -39.06 75.75 -21.48
CA VAL A 240 -39.25 74.29 -21.69
C VAL A 240 -39.58 73.60 -20.38
N LEU A 241 -38.89 73.96 -19.29
CA LEU A 241 -39.18 73.44 -17.95
C LEU A 241 -40.57 73.87 -17.46
N GLU A 242 -40.95 75.12 -17.71
CA GLU A 242 -42.27 75.67 -17.37
C GLU A 242 -43.38 74.89 -18.07
N ASN A 243 -43.26 74.67 -19.39
CA ASN A 243 -44.20 73.82 -20.14
C ASN A 243 -44.26 72.37 -19.61
N ALA A 244 -43.12 71.80 -19.19
CA ALA A 244 -43.09 70.45 -18.62
C ALA A 244 -43.80 70.39 -17.25
N PHE A 245 -43.61 71.41 -16.40
CA PHE A 245 -44.32 71.52 -15.13
C PHE A 245 -45.83 71.75 -15.33
N ASP A 246 -46.23 72.49 -16.36
CA ASP A 246 -47.64 72.67 -16.71
C ASP A 246 -48.30 71.35 -17.14
N GLN A 247 -47.61 70.54 -17.95
CA GLN A 247 -48.09 69.20 -18.31
C GLN A 247 -48.20 68.27 -17.10
N ILE A 248 -47.21 68.30 -16.20
CA ILE A 248 -47.24 67.50 -14.97
C ILE A 248 -48.38 67.97 -14.06
N ARG A 249 -48.60 69.29 -13.95
CA ARG A 249 -49.70 69.88 -13.18
C ARG A 249 -51.07 69.47 -13.73
N GLU A 250 -51.23 69.48 -15.04
CA GLU A 250 -52.47 69.03 -15.71
C GLU A 250 -52.73 67.54 -15.48
N ALA A 251 -51.68 66.70 -15.54
CA ALA A 251 -51.81 65.26 -15.35
C ALA A 251 -51.99 64.82 -13.88
N THR A 252 -51.35 65.52 -12.93
CA THR A 252 -51.31 65.13 -11.50
C THR A 252 -52.28 65.91 -10.62
N GLY A 253 -52.81 67.04 -11.08
CA GLY A 253 -53.67 67.94 -10.30
C GLY A 253 -52.95 68.71 -9.18
N MET A 254 -51.62 68.60 -9.08
CA MET A 254 -50.82 69.31 -8.07
C MET A 254 -50.56 70.76 -8.50
N ALA A 255 -51.03 71.72 -7.72
CA ALA A 255 -50.97 73.14 -8.09
C ALA A 255 -49.61 73.83 -7.80
N ARG A 256 -48.84 73.32 -6.82
CA ARG A 256 -47.58 73.93 -6.37
C ARG A 256 -46.36 73.16 -6.90
N ILE A 257 -45.43 73.88 -7.54
CA ILE A 257 -44.20 73.30 -8.10
C ILE A 257 -43.36 72.60 -7.02
N GLU A 258 -43.31 73.15 -5.81
CA GLU A 258 -42.58 72.55 -4.67
C GLU A 258 -43.14 71.18 -4.25
N GLU A 259 -44.46 70.99 -4.34
CA GLU A 259 -45.12 69.72 -4.03
C GLU A 259 -44.80 68.67 -5.10
N ILE A 260 -44.77 69.06 -6.37
CA ILE A 260 -44.38 68.20 -7.50
C ILE A 260 -42.93 67.73 -7.33
N VAL A 261 -42.00 68.64 -7.04
CA VAL A 261 -40.59 68.30 -6.85
C VAL A 261 -40.38 67.40 -5.64
N THR A 262 -41.06 67.68 -4.52
CA THR A 262 -40.96 66.84 -3.31
C THR A 262 -41.54 65.45 -3.54
N ALA A 263 -42.68 65.35 -4.25
CA ALA A 263 -43.26 64.07 -4.63
C ALA A 263 -42.35 63.30 -5.59
N PHE A 264 -41.71 63.99 -6.54
CA PHE A 264 -40.76 63.38 -7.46
C PHE A 264 -39.54 62.83 -6.73
N ILE A 265 -38.88 63.62 -5.87
CA ILE A 265 -37.74 63.18 -5.06
C ILE A 265 -38.12 61.97 -4.22
N LYS A 266 -39.28 62.00 -3.55
CA LYS A 266 -39.76 60.87 -2.75
C LYS A 266 -40.01 59.62 -3.60
N SER A 267 -40.58 59.79 -4.80
CA SER A 267 -40.80 58.67 -5.72
C SER A 267 -39.48 58.10 -6.28
N GLU A 268 -38.49 58.96 -6.51
CA GLU A 268 -37.15 58.57 -6.97
C GLU A 268 -36.42 57.79 -5.87
N ASP A 269 -36.45 58.29 -4.63
CA ASP A 269 -35.88 57.61 -3.46
C ASP A 269 -36.53 56.23 -3.26
N GLN A 270 -37.86 56.14 -3.35
CA GLN A 270 -38.58 54.86 -3.28
C GLN A 270 -38.21 53.92 -4.43
N ASN A 271 -38.03 54.44 -5.63
CA ASN A 271 -37.59 53.65 -6.78
C ASN A 271 -36.14 53.16 -6.63
N TYR A 272 -35.27 53.99 -6.04
CA TYR A 272 -33.90 53.60 -5.72
C TYR A 272 -33.87 52.49 -4.66
N GLU A 273 -34.68 52.62 -3.59
CA GLU A 273 -34.84 51.58 -2.57
C GLU A 273 -35.37 50.27 -3.17
N LEU A 274 -36.36 50.34 -4.06
CA LEU A 274 -36.90 49.17 -4.75
C LEU A 274 -35.84 48.50 -5.63
N CYS A 275 -35.11 49.27 -6.43
CA CYS A 275 -33.99 48.74 -7.23
C CYS A 275 -32.93 48.09 -6.34
N SER A 276 -32.60 48.70 -5.20
CA SER A 276 -31.66 48.14 -4.22
C SER A 276 -32.17 46.82 -3.64
N TYR A 277 -33.47 46.76 -3.31
CA TYR A 277 -34.11 45.55 -2.78
C TYR A 277 -34.14 44.42 -3.82
N ILE A 278 -34.47 44.71 -5.08
CA ILE A 278 -34.41 43.73 -6.18
C ILE A 278 -32.99 43.19 -6.33
N ASN A 279 -31.97 44.05 -6.27
CA ASN A 279 -30.58 43.61 -6.33
C ASN A 279 -30.19 42.72 -5.15
N LYS A 280 -30.69 43.01 -3.94
CA LYS A 280 -30.48 42.16 -2.76
C LYS A 280 -31.17 40.80 -2.94
N LEU A 281 -32.40 40.78 -3.44
CA LEU A 281 -33.12 39.53 -3.71
C LEU A 281 -32.42 38.69 -4.78
N ASN A 282 -31.95 39.30 -5.87
CA ASN A 282 -31.17 38.58 -6.89
C ASN A 282 -29.90 37.98 -6.30
N SER A 283 -29.18 38.73 -5.46
CA SER A 283 -28.01 38.20 -4.76
C SER A 283 -28.36 37.06 -3.78
N GLU A 284 -29.53 37.10 -3.16
CA GLU A 284 -30.03 36.04 -2.28
C GLU A 284 -30.42 34.79 -3.08
N ILE A 285 -31.09 34.97 -4.24
CA ILE A 285 -31.41 33.90 -5.19
C ILE A 285 -30.12 33.22 -5.65
N ASP A 286 -29.11 33.98 -6.10
CA ASP A 286 -27.82 33.42 -6.53
C ASP A 286 -27.16 32.60 -5.40
N SER A 287 -27.22 33.10 -4.17
CA SER A 287 -26.70 32.40 -2.99
C SER A 287 -27.46 31.10 -2.70
N LEU A 288 -28.79 31.12 -2.81
CA LEU A 288 -29.63 29.95 -2.58
C LEU A 288 -29.46 28.91 -3.69
N GLU A 289 -29.34 29.32 -4.95
CA GLU A 289 -29.05 28.45 -6.08
C GLU A 289 -27.67 27.78 -5.93
N GLU A 290 -26.65 28.52 -5.47
CA GLU A 290 -25.35 27.94 -5.20
C GLU A 290 -25.41 26.92 -4.06
N ALA A 291 -26.17 27.20 -2.99
CA ALA A 291 -26.38 26.27 -1.89
C ALA A 291 -27.12 24.99 -2.35
N LEU A 292 -28.15 25.14 -3.18
CA LEU A 292 -28.92 24.03 -3.76
C LEU A 292 -28.03 23.18 -4.67
N LYS A 293 -27.21 23.82 -5.52
CA LYS A 293 -26.23 23.13 -6.38
C LYS A 293 -25.21 22.35 -5.57
N ARG A 294 -24.72 22.89 -4.45
CA ARG A 294 -23.81 22.19 -3.54
C ARG A 294 -24.50 21.00 -2.86
N SER A 295 -25.73 21.17 -2.40
CA SER A 295 -26.51 20.11 -1.75
C SER A 295 -26.83 18.97 -2.72
N THR A 296 -27.24 19.30 -3.94
CA THR A 296 -27.50 18.30 -5.00
C THR A 296 -26.24 17.55 -5.39
N GLN A 297 -25.09 18.22 -5.54
CA GLN A 297 -23.79 17.55 -5.76
C GLN A 297 -23.40 16.62 -4.61
N PHE A 298 -23.68 17.03 -3.37
CA PHE A 298 -23.47 16.17 -2.21
C PHE A 298 -24.37 14.94 -2.25
N MET A 299 -25.66 15.10 -2.58
CA MET A 299 -26.60 14.00 -2.73
C MET A 299 -26.19 13.01 -3.83
N THR A 300 -25.75 13.48 -5.01
CA THR A 300 -25.28 12.59 -6.08
C THR A 300 -24.03 11.83 -5.67
N SER A 301 -23.01 12.51 -5.11
CA SER A 301 -21.80 11.82 -4.64
C SER A 301 -22.08 10.81 -3.51
N TYR A 302 -23.04 11.11 -2.63
CA TYR A 302 -23.50 10.17 -1.61
C TYR A 302 -24.20 8.96 -2.22
N GLN A 303 -25.07 9.17 -3.21
CA GLN A 303 -25.75 8.10 -3.93
C GLN A 303 -24.76 7.20 -4.67
N GLU A 304 -23.79 7.77 -5.40
CA GLU A 304 -22.71 7.02 -6.07
C GLU A 304 -21.88 6.17 -5.09
N SER A 305 -21.60 6.73 -3.90
CA SER A 305 -20.91 6.02 -2.83
C SER A 305 -21.75 4.88 -2.25
N LYS A 306 -23.06 5.07 -2.12
CA LYS A 306 -24.01 4.04 -1.67
C LYS A 306 -24.10 2.90 -2.69
N ASP A 307 -24.32 3.21 -3.96
CA ASP A 307 -24.39 2.21 -5.04
C ASP A 307 -23.10 1.40 -5.16
N SER A 308 -21.94 2.06 -4.97
CA SER A 308 -20.64 1.37 -4.95
C SER A 308 -20.48 0.42 -3.74
N ARG A 309 -21.02 0.80 -2.58
CA ARG A 309 -21.02 -0.03 -1.38
C ARG A 309 -21.96 -1.23 -1.53
N ASP A 310 -23.13 -1.00 -2.12
CA ASP A 310 -24.13 -2.05 -2.38
C ASP A 310 -23.62 -3.06 -3.42
N LYS A 311 -22.95 -2.60 -4.50
CA LYS A 311 -22.27 -3.49 -5.46
C LYS A 311 -21.21 -4.37 -4.78
N LYS A 312 -20.31 -3.77 -3.99
CA LYS A 312 -19.30 -4.53 -3.23
C LYS A 312 -19.92 -5.52 -2.23
N GLY A 313 -21.02 -5.13 -1.57
CA GLY A 313 -21.76 -6.00 -0.67
C GLY A 313 -22.39 -7.19 -1.40
N ASN A 314 -22.95 -6.95 -2.58
CA ASN A 314 -23.55 -8.00 -3.41
C ASN A 314 -22.50 -8.95 -3.99
N ASP A 315 -21.35 -8.42 -4.43
CA ASP A 315 -20.20 -9.23 -4.89
C ASP A 315 -19.66 -10.12 -3.75
N TYR A 316 -19.56 -9.57 -2.54
CA TYR A 316 -19.17 -10.33 -1.36
C TYR A 316 -20.18 -11.44 -1.03
N LYS A 317 -21.49 -11.14 -1.09
CA LYS A 317 -22.55 -12.11 -0.89
C LYS A 317 -22.51 -13.24 -1.92
N SER A 318 -22.38 -12.91 -3.20
CA SER A 318 -22.23 -13.88 -4.29
C SER A 318 -21.01 -14.78 -4.09
N ASN A 319 -19.86 -14.21 -3.70
CA ASN A 319 -18.67 -14.99 -3.37
C ASN A 319 -18.88 -15.93 -2.17
N LEU A 320 -19.61 -15.48 -1.16
CA LEU A 320 -19.95 -16.30 0.01
C LEU A 320 -20.89 -17.46 -0.36
N GLU A 321 -21.91 -17.20 -1.19
CA GLU A 321 -22.82 -18.21 -1.72
C GLU A 321 -22.07 -19.26 -2.56
N ASN A 322 -21.15 -18.83 -3.41
CA ASN A 322 -20.29 -19.74 -4.19
C ASN A 322 -19.38 -20.60 -3.30
N ARG A 323 -18.79 -20.02 -2.25
CA ARG A 323 -18.00 -20.78 -1.26
C ARG A 323 -18.87 -21.77 -0.51
N PHE A 324 -20.07 -21.37 -0.09
CA PHE A 324 -21.01 -22.23 0.60
C PHE A 324 -21.45 -23.40 -0.29
N ALA A 325 -21.74 -23.15 -1.57
CA ALA A 325 -22.06 -24.18 -2.55
C ALA A 325 -20.89 -25.16 -2.73
N ARG A 326 -19.65 -24.68 -2.80
CA ARG A 326 -18.45 -25.52 -2.90
C ARG A 326 -18.25 -26.40 -1.66
N VAL A 327 -18.44 -25.84 -0.47
CA VAL A 327 -18.36 -26.59 0.79
C VAL A 327 -19.46 -27.64 0.86
N LYS A 328 -20.70 -27.29 0.48
CA LYS A 328 -21.83 -28.23 0.44
C LYS A 328 -21.55 -29.41 -0.50
N ARG A 329 -21.00 -29.16 -1.69
CA ARG A 329 -20.59 -30.23 -2.63
C ARG A 329 -19.50 -31.15 -2.05
N LYS A 330 -18.47 -30.57 -1.42
CA LYS A 330 -17.42 -31.35 -0.74
C LYS A 330 -17.99 -32.18 0.40
N ASN A 331 -18.94 -31.63 1.16
CA ASN A 331 -19.58 -32.35 2.25
C ASN A 331 -20.41 -33.53 1.73
N SER A 332 -21.20 -33.34 0.67
CA SER A 332 -21.91 -34.46 0.04
C SER A 332 -20.98 -35.55 -0.50
N GLN A 333 -19.83 -35.17 -1.08
CA GLN A 333 -18.82 -36.14 -1.52
C GLN A 333 -18.24 -36.94 -0.35
N LYS A 334 -17.88 -36.28 0.76
CA LYS A 334 -17.40 -36.96 1.96
C LYS A 334 -18.43 -37.89 2.56
N ILE A 335 -19.70 -37.50 2.60
CA ILE A 335 -20.80 -38.35 3.08
C ILE A 335 -20.91 -39.61 2.20
N SER A 336 -20.82 -39.49 0.88
CA SER A 336 -20.79 -40.66 -0.01
C SER A 336 -19.57 -41.57 0.22
N GLN A 337 -18.39 -40.99 0.48
CA GLN A 337 -17.19 -41.76 0.82
C GLN A 337 -17.34 -42.49 2.16
N LEU A 338 -17.89 -41.83 3.18
CA LEU A 338 -18.20 -42.47 4.47
C LEU A 338 -19.16 -43.64 4.29
N PHE A 339 -20.20 -43.47 3.47
CA PHE A 339 -21.14 -44.56 3.17
C PHE A 339 -20.47 -45.74 2.49
N ALA A 340 -19.52 -45.49 1.58
CA ALA A 340 -18.74 -46.55 0.92
C ALA A 340 -17.82 -47.28 1.90
N VAL A 341 -17.13 -46.56 2.78
CA VAL A 341 -16.28 -47.14 3.84
C VAL A 341 -17.12 -47.96 4.82
N GLN A 342 -18.28 -47.45 5.22
CA GLN A 342 -19.19 -48.15 6.15
C GLN A 342 -19.77 -49.43 5.54
N ASN A 343 -20.07 -49.44 4.25
CA ASN A 343 -20.44 -50.67 3.55
C ASN A 343 -19.27 -51.67 3.50
N GLY A 344 -18.04 -51.18 3.35
CA GLY A 344 -16.82 -52.00 3.41
C GLY A 344 -16.60 -52.62 4.79
N THR A 345 -16.72 -51.85 5.88
CA THR A 345 -16.58 -52.37 7.25
C THR A 345 -17.68 -53.36 7.60
N ASN A 346 -18.92 -53.10 7.20
CA ASN A 346 -20.03 -54.05 7.38
C ASN A 346 -19.81 -55.36 6.61
N ALA A 347 -19.11 -55.34 5.47
CA ALA A 347 -18.76 -56.55 4.72
C ALA A 347 -17.62 -57.36 5.36
N ILE A 348 -16.70 -56.70 6.08
CA ILE A 348 -15.56 -57.34 6.77
C ILE A 348 -15.98 -57.95 8.11
N GLY A 349 -16.97 -57.38 8.79
CA GLY A 349 -17.48 -57.87 10.09
C GLY A 349 -17.76 -59.38 10.16
N PRO A 350 -18.49 -59.97 9.19
CA PRO A 350 -18.75 -61.40 9.16
C PRO A 350 -17.49 -62.27 9.00
N VAL A 351 -16.44 -61.76 8.35
CA VAL A 351 -15.17 -62.47 8.16
C VAL A 351 -14.36 -62.47 9.45
N ILE A 352 -14.26 -61.32 10.11
CA ILE A 352 -13.62 -61.19 11.42
C ILE A 352 -14.33 -62.08 12.45
N TRP A 353 -15.66 -62.12 12.43
CA TRP A 353 -16.43 -63.01 13.30
C TRP A 353 -16.09 -64.48 13.08
N LYS A 354 -16.00 -64.94 11.82
CA LYS A 354 -15.58 -66.32 11.51
C LYS A 354 -14.19 -66.63 12.06
N ILE A 355 -13.24 -65.69 11.95
CA ILE A 355 -11.88 -65.85 12.48
C ILE A 355 -11.89 -65.91 14.01
N GLN A 356 -12.63 -65.03 14.68
CA GLN A 356 -12.71 -64.99 16.14
C GLN A 356 -13.38 -66.27 16.70
N VAL A 357 -14.40 -66.82 16.03
CA VAL A 357 -14.99 -68.12 16.39
C VAL A 357 -13.98 -69.25 16.22
N LEU A 358 -13.18 -69.23 15.14
CA LEU A 358 -12.11 -70.20 14.94
C LEU A 358 -11.03 -70.10 16.02
N CYS A 359 -10.59 -68.90 16.39
CA CYS A 359 -9.63 -68.66 17.48
C CYS A 359 -10.16 -69.11 18.85
N LYS A 360 -11.46 -68.97 19.11
CA LYS A 360 -12.10 -69.49 20.35
C LYS A 360 -12.28 -71.01 20.34
N SER A 361 -12.33 -71.63 19.16
CA SER A 361 -12.47 -73.09 19.00
C SER A 361 -11.16 -73.86 19.13
N THR A 362 -10.01 -73.19 18.97
CA THR A 362 -8.70 -73.75 19.33
C THR A 362 -8.55 -73.80 20.85
N SER A 363 -8.14 -74.97 21.37
CA SER A 363 -7.95 -75.25 22.79
C SER A 363 -6.72 -74.55 23.39
N LEU A 364 -6.68 -73.22 23.30
CA LEU A 364 -5.65 -72.34 23.85
C LEU A 364 -6.33 -71.40 24.86
N ASP A 365 -6.03 -71.58 26.14
CA ASP A 365 -6.68 -70.85 27.24
C ASP A 365 -6.04 -69.47 27.42
N ILE A 366 -6.38 -68.54 26.52
CA ILE A 366 -5.96 -67.13 26.61
C ILE A 366 -7.05 -66.37 27.39
N ARG A 367 -6.69 -65.82 28.56
CA ARG A 367 -7.59 -64.96 29.34
C ARG A 367 -7.55 -63.52 28.83
N PHE A 368 -8.63 -63.10 28.18
CA PHE A 368 -8.84 -61.71 27.77
C PHE A 368 -9.39 -60.87 28.92
N PRO A 369 -8.97 -59.60 29.09
CA PRO A 369 -9.52 -58.68 30.08
C PRO A 369 -11.00 -58.32 29.83
N SER A 370 -11.48 -58.43 28.59
CA SER A 370 -12.84 -58.06 28.20
C SER A 370 -13.36 -59.02 27.13
N SER A 371 -14.18 -60.00 27.51
CA SER A 371 -14.91 -60.83 26.53
C SER A 371 -16.13 -60.06 26.03
N HIS A 372 -16.02 -59.29 24.94
CA HIS A 372 -17.18 -58.60 24.38
C HIS A 372 -18.03 -59.54 23.52
N ASN A 373 -19.31 -59.65 23.86
CA ASN A 373 -20.31 -60.38 23.08
C ASN A 373 -20.85 -59.47 21.97
N PHE A 374 -20.44 -59.74 20.73
CA PHE A 374 -20.79 -59.01 19.51
C PHE A 374 -22.25 -59.18 19.03
N ASN A 375 -23.15 -59.75 19.82
CA ASN A 375 -24.47 -60.15 19.33
C ASN A 375 -25.50 -59.00 19.21
N ASN A 376 -25.24 -57.80 19.74
CA ASN A 376 -26.32 -56.82 19.99
C ASN A 376 -26.17 -55.42 19.37
N GLU A 377 -25.22 -55.16 18.47
CA GLU A 377 -25.12 -53.82 17.85
C GLU A 377 -25.19 -53.83 16.33
N GLU A 378 -26.23 -53.16 15.83
CA GLU A 378 -26.67 -53.05 14.43
C GLU A 378 -25.71 -52.25 13.53
N SER A 379 -24.59 -51.77 14.07
CA SER A 379 -23.52 -51.15 13.30
C SER A 379 -22.17 -51.41 13.97
N LEU A 380 -21.25 -52.05 13.24
CA LEU A 380 -19.84 -52.16 13.63
C LEU A 380 -19.22 -50.76 13.71
N SER A 381 -19.11 -50.22 14.92
CA SER A 381 -18.31 -49.01 15.18
C SER A 381 -16.82 -49.30 14.98
N GLU A 382 -16.06 -48.28 14.61
CA GLU A 382 -14.60 -48.34 14.42
C GLU A 382 -13.91 -48.92 15.67
N ASP A 383 -14.34 -48.50 16.85
CA ASP A 383 -13.81 -49.00 18.14
C ASP A 383 -14.06 -50.51 18.34
N HIS A 384 -15.20 -51.03 17.87
CA HIS A 384 -15.52 -52.45 17.98
C HIS A 384 -14.66 -53.30 17.05
N LEU A 385 -14.32 -52.77 15.88
CA LEU A 385 -13.48 -53.44 14.89
C LEU A 385 -12.01 -53.46 15.34
N VAL A 386 -11.53 -52.35 15.93
CA VAL A 386 -10.19 -52.26 16.54
C VAL A 386 -10.03 -53.25 17.69
N THR A 387 -11.05 -53.36 18.56
CA THR A 387 -11.02 -54.30 19.68
C THR A 387 -11.01 -55.76 19.20
N ALA A 388 -11.84 -56.10 18.20
CA ALA A 388 -11.88 -57.45 17.63
C ALA A 388 -10.57 -57.85 16.93
N LEU A 389 -9.95 -56.92 16.20
CA LEU A 389 -8.65 -57.15 15.56
C LEU A 389 -7.52 -57.28 16.60
N GLY A 390 -7.57 -56.51 17.68
CA GLY A 390 -6.62 -56.63 18.80
C GLY A 390 -6.68 -58.01 19.46
N GLU A 391 -7.87 -58.57 19.69
CA GLU A 391 -8.02 -59.95 20.18
C GLU A 391 -7.40 -60.98 19.22
N ILE A 392 -7.63 -60.83 17.92
CA ILE A 392 -7.06 -61.71 16.89
C ILE A 392 -5.53 -61.59 16.84
N GLU A 393 -4.99 -60.39 16.97
CA GLU A 393 -3.55 -60.13 16.98
C GLU A 393 -2.87 -60.81 18.19
N GLU A 394 -3.48 -60.74 19.38
CA GLU A 394 -2.97 -61.46 20.56
C GLU A 394 -3.01 -62.99 20.37
N TYR A 395 -4.07 -63.53 19.76
CA TYR A 395 -4.14 -64.95 19.41
C TYR A 395 -3.03 -65.35 18.43
N ILE A 396 -2.79 -64.56 17.38
CA ILE A 396 -1.73 -64.81 16.39
C ILE A 396 -0.35 -64.77 17.07
N ASN A 397 -0.09 -63.76 17.90
CA ASN A 397 1.17 -63.62 18.62
C ASN A 397 1.41 -64.80 19.58
N TYR A 398 0.36 -65.32 20.22
CA TYR A 398 0.47 -66.51 21.07
C TYR A 398 0.74 -67.79 20.29
N ILE A 399 0.09 -67.98 19.13
CA ILE A 399 0.40 -69.10 18.23
C ILE A 399 1.84 -69.01 17.71
N LEU A 400 2.32 -67.81 17.39
CA LEU A 400 3.70 -67.56 17.00
C LEU A 400 4.67 -67.94 18.14
N LEU A 401 4.33 -67.59 19.38
CA LEU A 401 5.12 -67.95 20.57
C LEU A 401 5.22 -69.46 20.77
N LEU A 402 4.11 -70.19 20.55
CA LEU A 402 4.09 -71.66 20.63
C LEU A 402 4.90 -72.31 19.50
N GLN A 403 4.81 -71.80 18.26
CA GLN A 403 5.63 -72.28 17.14
C GLN A 403 7.13 -72.04 17.38
N ASN A 404 7.48 -70.91 18.00
CA ASN A 404 8.86 -70.60 18.38
C ASN A 404 9.35 -71.40 19.61
N GLN A 405 8.46 -72.00 20.40
CA GLN A 405 8.84 -72.94 21.47
C GLN A 405 9.11 -74.36 20.93
N ASP A 406 8.36 -74.81 19.94
CA ASP A 406 8.55 -76.13 19.31
C ASP A 406 9.79 -76.17 18.37
N GLN A 407 10.16 -75.02 17.80
CA GLN A 407 11.40 -74.84 17.03
C GLN A 407 12.48 -74.35 18.00
N GLY A 408 13.24 -75.26 18.62
CA GLY A 408 14.23 -74.94 19.66
C GLY A 408 15.39 -74.00 19.27
N GLU A 409 15.10 -72.72 19.04
CA GLU A 409 16.07 -71.63 18.94
C GLU A 409 15.61 -70.44 19.80
N LEU A 410 16.24 -70.27 20.96
CA LEU A 410 16.27 -68.98 21.65
C LEU A 410 16.92 -67.96 20.70
N ASN A 411 16.25 -66.85 20.39
CA ASN A 411 16.85 -65.51 20.31
C ASN A 411 15.83 -64.38 20.11
N THR A 412 15.74 -63.50 21.13
CA THR A 412 15.64 -62.02 21.04
C THR A 412 14.58 -61.42 20.10
N THR A 413 13.55 -60.73 20.58
CA THR A 413 13.66 -59.31 20.99
C THR A 413 12.36 -58.83 21.66
N LEU A 414 12.34 -58.77 22.99
CA LEU A 414 11.45 -57.87 23.71
C LEU A 414 12.32 -56.87 24.47
N LYS A 415 12.59 -55.72 23.84
CA LYS A 415 13.04 -54.53 24.56
C LYS A 415 11.92 -53.50 24.48
N THR A 416 11.17 -53.44 25.56
CA THR A 416 10.41 -52.26 25.98
C THR A 416 11.32 -51.04 25.95
N ILE A 417 10.93 -50.01 25.19
CA ILE A 417 11.55 -48.69 25.23
C ILE A 417 11.04 -47.98 26.49
N PRO A 418 11.91 -47.45 27.38
CA PRO A 418 11.48 -46.66 28.54
C PRO A 418 11.00 -45.28 28.08
N LEU A 419 9.81 -44.89 28.53
CA LEU A 419 9.37 -43.49 28.55
C LEU A 419 10.14 -42.78 29.66
N ASP A 420 11.22 -42.09 29.32
CA ASP A 420 11.76 -41.05 30.18
C ASP A 420 12.52 -40.03 29.33
N ILE A 421 12.42 -38.76 29.72
CA ILE A 421 12.89 -37.54 29.04
C ILE A 421 11.85 -36.93 28.09
N LEU A 422 10.67 -36.64 28.65
CA LEU A 422 9.96 -35.40 28.33
C LEU A 422 10.47 -34.33 29.30
N ASN A 423 11.11 -33.26 28.80
CA ASN A 423 11.20 -32.02 29.55
C ASN A 423 10.96 -30.82 28.64
N GLU A 424 9.79 -30.24 28.90
CA GLU A 424 9.34 -28.84 28.87
C GLU A 424 10.05 -27.81 27.99
N LYS A 425 9.26 -27.21 27.10
CA LYS A 425 9.50 -25.93 26.45
C LYS A 425 9.02 -24.79 27.37
N SER A 426 9.84 -23.75 27.53
CA SER A 426 9.38 -22.41 27.93
C SER A 426 9.76 -21.38 26.87
N PHE A 427 8.76 -20.64 26.41
CA PHE A 427 8.82 -19.54 25.46
C PHE A 427 9.34 -18.24 26.11
N GLU A 428 10.06 -17.41 25.35
CA GLU A 428 9.76 -15.98 25.11
C GLU A 428 10.96 -15.23 24.50
N LYS A 429 10.87 -14.83 23.22
CA LYS A 429 11.57 -13.64 22.71
C LYS A 429 10.70 -12.89 21.69
N LYS A 430 10.55 -11.58 21.93
CA LYS A 430 10.05 -10.56 21.01
C LYS A 430 11.11 -10.24 19.92
N PRO A 431 10.69 -9.76 18.75
CA PRO A 431 11.54 -9.67 17.56
C PRO A 431 12.34 -8.36 17.49
N PRO A 432 13.53 -8.34 16.86
CA PRO A 432 14.12 -7.12 16.34
C PRO A 432 13.59 -6.81 14.93
N ALA A 433 13.33 -5.52 14.71
CA ALA A 433 12.87 -4.94 13.46
C ALA A 433 13.98 -4.92 12.41
N ILE A 434 13.63 -5.29 11.17
CA ILE A 434 14.47 -5.08 9.99
C ILE A 434 13.63 -4.30 8.99
N ASP A 435 13.69 -2.98 9.12
CA ASP A 435 13.51 -2.09 8.00
C ASP A 435 14.68 -2.31 7.02
N ASN A 436 14.35 -2.32 5.72
CA ASN A 436 15.27 -2.19 4.57
C ASN A 436 15.83 -3.46 3.94
N ILE A 437 14.97 -4.36 3.46
CA ILE A 437 15.24 -5.06 2.19
C ILE A 437 13.96 -5.05 1.35
N PHE A 438 13.57 -3.85 0.89
CA PHE A 438 12.56 -3.73 -0.17
C PHE A 438 13.15 -4.32 -1.46
N LEU A 439 12.58 -5.42 -1.94
CA LEU A 439 12.78 -5.89 -3.31
C LEU A 439 12.22 -4.84 -4.27
N THR A 440 13.07 -4.41 -5.20
CA THR A 440 12.69 -3.58 -6.34
C THR A 440 11.66 -4.32 -7.21
N THR A 441 10.73 -3.58 -7.79
CA THR A 441 9.56 -4.04 -8.56
C THR A 441 9.87 -4.87 -9.83
N SER A 442 11.13 -5.28 -10.04
CA SER A 442 11.59 -6.13 -11.13
C SER A 442 11.62 -7.63 -10.77
N ASP A 443 11.49 -7.99 -9.48
CA ASP A 443 11.66 -9.39 -9.01
C ASP A 443 10.32 -10.14 -8.80
N LEU A 444 9.19 -9.54 -9.20
CA LEU A 444 7.87 -10.16 -9.10
C LEU A 444 7.52 -10.81 -10.44
N TYR A 445 7.61 -12.15 -10.51
CA TYR A 445 7.03 -12.94 -11.59
C TYR A 445 5.54 -12.62 -11.76
N ASP A 446 5.11 -12.50 -13.02
CA ASP A 446 3.73 -12.21 -13.43
C ASP A 446 2.71 -13.18 -12.84
N GLU A 447 1.56 -12.59 -12.48
CA GLU A 447 0.41 -13.16 -11.77
C GLU A 447 -0.17 -14.43 -12.43
N HIS A 448 0.08 -14.65 -13.72
CA HIS A 448 -0.37 -15.83 -14.46
C HIS A 448 0.34 -17.14 -14.09
N THR A 449 1.53 -17.08 -13.48
CA THR A 449 2.23 -18.29 -13.02
C THR A 449 1.68 -18.85 -11.72
N LEU A 450 0.88 -18.08 -10.98
CA LEU A 450 0.45 -18.44 -9.62
C LEU A 450 -0.82 -19.31 -9.58
N ASP A 451 -1.65 -19.30 -10.62
CA ASP A 451 -2.84 -20.16 -10.71
C ASP A 451 -2.48 -21.64 -10.98
N GLU A 452 -1.28 -21.92 -11.50
CA GLU A 452 -0.79 -23.28 -11.78
C GLU A 452 -0.44 -24.08 -10.51
N PHE A 453 -0.28 -23.42 -9.36
CA PHE A 453 0.15 -24.08 -8.12
C PHE A 453 -1.00 -24.61 -7.25
N HIS A 454 -2.25 -24.34 -7.62
CA HIS A 454 -3.41 -24.82 -6.88
C HIS A 454 -3.95 -26.19 -7.35
N HIS A 455 -3.48 -26.69 -8.51
CA HIS A 455 -3.84 -28.01 -9.04
C HIS A 455 -2.57 -28.72 -9.54
N PRO A 456 -2.24 -29.93 -9.07
CA PRO A 456 -1.07 -30.65 -9.56
C PRO A 456 -1.21 -30.88 -11.07
N LEU A 457 -0.20 -30.48 -11.85
CA LEU A 457 -0.19 -30.67 -13.30
C LEU A 457 -0.28 -32.15 -13.65
N THR A 458 -1.13 -32.48 -14.63
CA THR A 458 -1.19 -33.81 -15.22
C THR A 458 0.13 -34.14 -15.92
N THR A 459 0.52 -35.42 -15.96
CA THR A 459 1.81 -35.87 -16.54
C THR A 459 1.99 -35.43 -17.99
N SER A 460 0.90 -35.37 -18.75
CA SER A 460 0.86 -34.84 -20.12
C SER A 460 1.22 -33.35 -20.19
N ASP A 461 0.71 -32.53 -19.26
CA ASP A 461 0.94 -31.08 -19.25
C ASP A 461 2.37 -30.75 -18.80
N LEU A 462 2.93 -31.57 -17.91
CA LEU A 462 4.30 -31.46 -17.47
C LEU A 462 5.29 -31.75 -18.61
N GLN A 463 5.01 -32.76 -19.45
CA GLN A 463 5.81 -33.04 -20.64
C GLN A 463 5.71 -31.93 -21.70
N LEU A 464 4.52 -31.35 -21.87
CA LEU A 464 4.30 -30.25 -22.80
C LEU A 464 5.04 -28.98 -22.34
N LYS A 465 5.03 -28.71 -21.03
CA LYS A 465 5.73 -27.58 -20.44
C LYS A 465 7.26 -27.77 -20.47
N ALA A 466 7.75 -28.98 -20.21
CA ALA A 466 9.16 -29.32 -20.38
C ALA A 466 9.64 -29.08 -21.82
N ARG A 467 8.82 -29.41 -22.82
CA ARG A 467 9.11 -29.06 -24.23
C ARG A 467 9.15 -27.56 -24.45
N THR A 468 8.17 -26.79 -23.94
CA THR A 468 8.18 -25.32 -24.11
C THR A 468 9.39 -24.66 -23.45
N ILE A 469 9.87 -25.17 -22.31
CA ILE A 469 11.07 -24.67 -21.63
C ILE A 469 12.32 -25.04 -22.42
N TYR A 470 12.38 -26.27 -22.95
CA TYR A 470 13.47 -26.71 -23.83
C TYR A 470 13.55 -25.84 -25.10
N ASP A 471 12.42 -25.58 -25.75
CA ASP A 471 12.35 -24.74 -26.95
C ASP A 471 12.72 -23.28 -26.63
N ALA A 472 12.29 -22.75 -25.48
CA ALA A 472 12.68 -21.41 -25.01
C ALA A 472 14.20 -21.32 -24.74
N SER A 473 14.81 -22.36 -24.16
CA SER A 473 16.25 -22.42 -23.95
C SER A 473 17.04 -22.46 -25.26
N LEU A 474 16.51 -23.14 -26.29
CA LEU A 474 17.08 -23.14 -27.64
C LEU A 474 17.05 -21.74 -28.28
N THR A 475 15.96 -20.99 -28.08
CA THR A 475 15.86 -19.60 -28.59
C THR A 475 16.84 -18.65 -27.90
N PHE A 476 17.05 -18.82 -26.58
CA PHE A 476 18.03 -18.04 -25.81
C PHE A 476 19.47 -18.29 -26.28
N ASP A 477 19.81 -19.54 -26.60
CA ASP A 477 21.11 -19.91 -27.16
C ASP A 477 21.34 -19.33 -28.57
N THR A 478 20.28 -19.21 -29.39
CA THR A 478 20.39 -18.58 -30.71
C THR A 478 20.53 -17.05 -30.63
N SER A 479 19.99 -16.39 -29.59
CA SER A 479 20.23 -14.96 -29.35
C SER A 479 21.62 -14.71 -28.76
N ALA A 480 22.10 -15.57 -27.86
CA ALA A 480 23.43 -15.48 -27.27
C ALA A 480 24.55 -15.65 -28.31
N LYS A 481 24.35 -16.48 -29.34
CA LYS A 481 25.30 -16.61 -30.47
C LYS A 481 25.32 -15.41 -31.43
N LYS A 482 24.26 -14.58 -31.47
CA LYS A 482 24.22 -13.34 -32.28
C LYS A 482 24.85 -12.15 -31.58
N THR A 483 24.84 -12.13 -30.24
CA THR A 483 25.52 -11.12 -29.42
C THR A 483 26.86 -11.69 -28.96
N GLY A 484 27.90 -11.57 -29.79
CA GLY A 484 29.20 -12.25 -29.61
C GLY A 484 29.88 -12.06 -28.25
N PHE A 485 29.46 -12.82 -27.25
CA PHE A 485 30.15 -13.03 -25.99
C PHE A 485 30.84 -14.39 -26.06
N LYS A 486 32.16 -14.36 -26.34
CA LYS A 486 33.03 -15.51 -26.15
C LYS A 486 33.28 -15.67 -24.65
N PHE A 487 32.92 -16.83 -24.10
CA PHE A 487 33.53 -17.32 -22.87
C PHE A 487 34.88 -17.92 -23.25
N ASP A 488 35.96 -17.31 -22.77
CA ASP A 488 37.28 -17.94 -22.78
C ASP A 488 37.32 -19.01 -21.66
N ASN A 489 37.84 -20.18 -22.04
CA ASN A 489 37.89 -21.41 -21.28
C ASN A 489 38.67 -21.29 -19.96
N ILE A 490 38.17 -21.97 -18.93
CA ILE A 490 38.97 -22.56 -17.84
C ILE A 490 39.24 -24.02 -18.20
#